data_AF-A0A8H6K706-F1
#
_entry.id   AF-A0A8H6K706-F1
#
_cell.length_a   1.000
_cell.length_b   1.000
_cell.length_c   1.000
_cell.angle_alpha   90.00
_cell.angle_beta   90.00
_cell.angle_gamma   90.00
#
_symmetry.space_group_name_H-M   'P 1'
#
loop_
_entity.id
_entity.type
_entity.pdbx_description
1 polymer ?
#
loop_
_entity_poly.entity_id
_entity_poly.type
_entity_poly.pdbx_seq_one_letter_code
_entity_poly.pdbx_strand_id
1 'polypeptide(L)'
;KGNPEFFSAAASSSAADHLRRYHQITQSDPSSDDSSSGETLHTSEDGTPTLKRRKISNVPKAKVATIRDLYLSIIITNDLPFDHFRDNFVQQLLRLHSPSLVEQVPWGRTTMIEHLPILFARG
;
A
#
# COMPACT_ATOMS: atom_id res chain seq x y z
N LYS A 1 6.57 3.92 -61.63
CA LYS A 1 7.60 4.36 -60.65
C LYS A 1 6.93 5.40 -59.76
N GLY A 2 6.48 5.01 -58.56
CA GLY A 2 5.78 5.92 -57.64
C GLY A 2 6.80 6.64 -56.75
N ASN A 3 6.71 7.97 -56.69
CA ASN A 3 7.50 8.77 -55.77
C ASN A 3 6.95 8.61 -54.34
N PRO A 4 7.79 8.38 -53.32
CA PRO A 4 7.35 8.43 -51.94
C PRO A 4 7.09 9.89 -51.54
N GLU A 5 5.84 10.19 -51.16
CA GLU A 5 5.52 11.43 -50.46
C GLU A 5 5.75 11.26 -48.95
N PHE A 6 6.43 12.23 -48.35
CA PHE A 6 6.70 12.24 -46.92
C PHE A 6 5.55 12.94 -46.20
N PHE A 7 4.88 12.21 -45.32
CA PHE A 7 3.90 12.78 -44.40
C PHE A 7 4.61 13.21 -43.11
N SER A 8 4.50 14.48 -42.76
CA SER A 8 4.92 14.99 -41.46
C SER A 8 3.74 15.02 -40.51
N ALA A 9 3.93 14.48 -39.30
CA ALA A 9 2.96 14.56 -38.21
C ALA A 9 3.57 15.41 -37.09
N ALA A 10 2.88 16.47 -36.70
CA ALA A 10 3.22 17.27 -35.53
C ALA A 10 2.35 16.84 -34.35
N ALA A 11 2.96 16.69 -33.16
CA ALA A 11 2.22 16.41 -31.95
C ALA A 11 1.34 17.62 -31.59
N SER A 12 0.03 17.42 -31.43
CA SER A 12 -0.93 18.47 -31.08
C SER A 12 -0.81 18.93 -29.62
N SER A 13 -0.28 18.09 -28.74
CA SER A 13 0.05 18.45 -27.37
C SER A 13 1.20 17.60 -26.83
N SER A 14 2.00 18.19 -25.95
CA SER A 14 3.02 17.44 -25.21
C SER A 14 2.34 16.61 -24.12
N ALA A 15 2.81 15.39 -23.89
CA ALA A 15 2.35 14.54 -22.79
C ALA A 15 2.45 15.29 -21.44
N ALA A 16 3.50 16.08 -21.24
CA ALA A 16 3.67 16.89 -20.03
C ALA A 16 2.60 18.00 -19.89
N ASP A 17 2.13 18.56 -21.00
CA ASP A 17 1.04 19.55 -20.98
C ASP A 17 -0.31 18.87 -20.70
N HIS A 18 -0.56 17.70 -21.29
CA HIS A 18 -1.77 16.91 -21.03
C HIS A 18 -1.87 16.50 -19.55
N LEU A 19 -0.77 16.00 -18.96
CA LEU A 19 -0.70 15.62 -17.55
C LEU A 19 -0.97 16.81 -16.61
N ARG A 20 -0.45 18.00 -16.94
CA ARG A 20 -0.70 19.22 -16.17
C ARG A 20 -2.16 19.67 -16.27
N ARG A 21 -2.74 19.70 -17.47
CA ARG A 21 -4.10 20.21 -17.69
C ARG A 21 -5.19 19.29 -17.16
N TYR A 22 -5.05 17.98 -17.36
CA TYR A 22 -6.12 17.03 -17.03
C TYR A 22 -5.91 16.31 -15.71
N HIS A 23 -4.66 16.15 -15.27
CA HIS A 23 -4.34 15.42 -14.06
C HIS A 23 -3.69 16.28 -12.98
N GLN A 24 -3.44 17.57 -13.25
CA GLN A 24 -2.76 18.50 -12.32
C GLN A 24 -1.40 17.97 -11.84
N ILE A 25 -0.76 17.11 -12.65
CA ILE A 25 0.55 16.54 -12.32
C ILE A 25 1.62 17.52 -12.81
N THR A 26 2.24 18.22 -11.86
CA THR A 26 3.42 19.06 -12.09
C THR A 26 4.68 18.33 -11.63
N GLN A 27 5.81 18.57 -12.31
CA GLN A 27 7.10 18.10 -11.81
C GLN A 27 7.43 18.88 -10.54
N SER A 28 7.68 18.17 -9.44
CA SER A 28 8.11 18.76 -8.18
C SER A 28 9.62 18.98 -8.26
N ASP A 29 10.08 20.23 -8.24
CA ASP A 29 11.51 20.52 -8.11
C ASP A 29 12.00 20.06 -6.73
N PRO A 30 13.04 19.21 -6.63
CA PRO A 30 13.57 18.76 -5.35
C PRO A 30 14.54 19.76 -4.68
N SER A 31 14.51 21.05 -5.03
CA SER A 31 15.45 22.05 -4.50
C SER A 31 14.90 22.90 -3.34
N SER A 32 14.22 22.29 -2.38
CA SER A 32 13.93 22.92 -1.10
C SER A 32 13.99 21.87 0.00
N ASP A 33 15.22 21.51 0.34
CA ASP A 33 15.57 20.90 1.61
C ASP A 33 15.68 22.06 2.61
N ASP A 34 14.64 22.28 3.43
CA ASP A 34 14.83 22.85 4.76
C ASP A 34 13.78 22.32 5.73
N SER A 35 14.26 21.98 6.92
CA SER A 35 13.56 21.31 7.99
C SER A 35 12.70 22.30 8.77
N SER A 36 11.47 21.96 9.13
CA SER A 36 10.94 22.21 10.48
C SER A 36 9.52 21.70 10.63
N SER A 37 9.32 20.97 11.73
CA SER A 37 8.06 20.66 12.39
C SER A 37 7.08 21.85 12.44
N GLY A 38 5.79 21.54 12.44
CA GLY A 38 4.75 22.45 12.93
C GLY A 38 3.53 22.49 12.03
N GLU A 39 2.44 21.91 12.54
CA GLU A 39 1.06 22.37 12.34
C GLU A 39 0.92 23.71 11.60
N THR A 40 0.36 23.68 10.39
CA THR A 40 -0.45 24.79 9.89
C THR A 40 -1.70 24.26 9.20
N LEU A 41 -2.83 24.50 9.86
CA LEU A 41 -4.15 24.52 9.25
C LEU A 41 -4.13 25.51 8.08
N HIS A 42 -4.03 25.00 6.85
CA HIS A 42 -4.39 25.77 5.67
C HIS A 42 -5.74 25.27 5.16
N THR A 43 -6.78 26.03 5.53
CA THR A 43 -8.04 26.09 4.80
C THR A 43 -7.74 26.61 3.40
N SER A 44 -7.47 25.70 2.47
CA SER A 44 -7.55 25.98 1.04
C SER A 44 -8.90 25.47 0.56
N GLU A 45 -9.79 26.42 0.31
CA GLU A 45 -11.07 26.25 -0.38
C GLU A 45 -10.80 26.02 -1.87
N ASP A 46 -10.16 24.90 -2.21
CA ASP A 46 -10.12 24.41 -3.57
C ASP A 46 -10.15 22.89 -3.51
N GLY A 47 -11.06 22.30 -4.29
CA GLY A 47 -11.48 20.89 -4.25
C GLY A 47 -10.41 19.92 -4.74
N THR A 48 -9.19 20.06 -4.23
CA THR A 48 -8.09 19.13 -4.45
C THR A 48 -8.51 17.75 -3.94
N PRO A 49 -8.62 16.73 -4.81
CA PRO A 49 -8.68 15.36 -4.32
C PRO A 49 -7.31 15.12 -3.71
N THR A 50 -7.23 15.23 -2.38
CA THR A 50 -6.06 14.81 -1.62
C THR A 50 -5.79 13.37 -2.03
N LEU A 51 -4.78 13.18 -2.89
CA LEU A 51 -4.33 11.85 -3.27
C LEU A 51 -3.95 11.20 -1.96
N LYS A 52 -4.81 10.29 -1.48
CA LYS A 52 -4.56 9.47 -0.30
C LYS A 52 -3.33 8.63 -0.63
N ARG A 53 -2.15 9.21 -0.40
CA ARG A 53 -0.86 8.58 -0.55
C ARG A 53 -0.96 7.27 0.20
N ARG A 54 -0.83 6.14 -0.50
CA ARG A 54 -0.91 4.81 0.11
C ARG A 54 0.06 4.83 1.29
N LYS A 55 -0.45 4.64 2.50
CA LYS A 55 0.38 4.53 3.70
C LYS A 55 1.32 3.36 3.46
N ILE A 56 2.61 3.65 3.28
CA ILE A 56 3.63 2.62 3.13
C ILE A 56 3.64 1.84 4.45
N SER A 57 3.47 0.53 4.36
CA SER A 57 3.46 -0.33 5.53
C SER A 57 4.89 -0.38 6.09
N ASN A 58 5.05 -0.04 7.37
CA ASN A 58 6.35 -0.01 8.04
C ASN A 58 6.90 -1.40 8.36
N VAL A 59 6.10 -2.47 8.21
CA VAL A 59 6.50 -3.85 8.48
C VAL A 59 6.94 -4.51 7.17
N PRO A 60 8.19 -5.00 7.08
CA PRO A 60 8.65 -5.71 5.89
C PRO A 60 7.74 -6.90 5.55
N LYS A 61 7.46 -7.10 4.25
CA LYS A 61 6.60 -8.20 3.77
C LYS A 61 7.09 -9.58 4.23
N ALA A 62 8.41 -9.78 4.27
CA ALA A 62 9.01 -11.02 4.77
C ALA A 62 8.59 -11.30 6.21
N LYS A 63 8.61 -10.27 7.06
CA LYS A 63 8.20 -10.33 8.47
C LYS A 63 6.70 -10.63 8.60
N VAL A 64 5.85 -10.04 7.75
CA VAL A 64 4.42 -10.38 7.68
C VAL A 64 4.20 -11.85 7.33
N ALA A 65 4.97 -12.40 6.40
CA ALA A 65 4.87 -13.82 6.03
C ALA A 65 5.28 -14.74 7.18
N THR A 66 6.40 -14.47 7.85
CA THR A 66 6.85 -15.26 9.02
C THR A 66 5.82 -15.24 10.13
N ILE A 67 5.23 -14.08 10.36
CA ILE A 67 4.18 -13.90 11.36
C ILE A 67 2.95 -14.74 11.01
N ARG A 68 2.51 -14.76 9.74
CA ARG A 68 1.40 -15.62 9.29
C ARG A 68 1.73 -17.10 9.45
N ASP A 69 2.96 -17.51 9.15
CA ASP A 69 3.42 -18.91 9.32
C ASP A 69 3.29 -19.35 10.79
N LEU A 70 3.74 -18.52 11.73
CA LEU A 70 3.64 -18.78 13.17
C LEU A 70 2.18 -18.88 13.62
N TYR A 71 1.30 -17.99 13.14
CA TYR A 71 -0.11 -18.03 13.53
C TYR A 71 -0.85 -19.25 12.98
N LEU A 72 -0.61 -19.61 11.71
CA LEU A 72 -1.16 -20.83 11.14
C LEU A 72 -0.68 -22.07 11.90
N SER A 73 0.59 -22.07 12.31
CA SER A 73 1.13 -23.14 13.16
C SER A 73 0.35 -23.24 14.47
N ILE A 74 0.12 -22.13 15.18
CA ILE A 74 -0.67 -22.10 16.42
C ILE A 74 -2.11 -22.61 16.19
N ILE A 75 -2.74 -22.18 15.10
CA ILE A 75 -4.11 -22.60 14.75
C ILE A 75 -4.17 -24.12 14.56
N ILE A 76 -3.24 -24.67 13.76
CA ILE A 76 -3.22 -26.09 13.42
C ILE A 76 -2.84 -26.95 14.64
N THR A 77 -1.83 -26.53 15.41
CA THR A 77 -1.35 -27.32 16.56
C THR A 77 -2.37 -27.41 17.69
N ASN A 78 -3.21 -26.39 17.85
CA ASN A 78 -4.18 -26.30 18.94
C ASN A 78 -5.64 -26.50 18.47
N ASP A 79 -5.84 -26.92 17.22
CA ASP A 79 -7.17 -27.10 16.60
C ASP A 79 -8.11 -25.89 16.80
N LEU A 80 -7.58 -24.68 16.53
CA LEU A 80 -8.34 -23.44 16.68
C LEU A 80 -9.06 -23.06 15.38
N PRO A 81 -10.13 -22.25 15.46
CA PRO A 81 -10.73 -21.65 14.28
C PRO A 81 -9.76 -20.73 13.52
N PHE A 82 -9.84 -20.71 12.18
CA PHE A 82 -9.00 -19.84 11.33
C PHE A 82 -9.22 -18.33 11.52
N ASP A 83 -10.29 -17.94 12.19
CA ASP A 83 -10.60 -16.57 12.59
C ASP A 83 -10.24 -16.27 14.07
N HIS A 84 -9.57 -17.20 14.77
CA HIS A 84 -9.17 -17.04 16.18
C HIS A 84 -8.50 -15.69 16.48
N PHE A 85 -7.58 -15.25 15.61
CA PHE A 85 -6.87 -13.99 15.79
C PHE A 85 -7.70 -12.73 15.55
N ARG A 86 -8.96 -12.84 15.13
CA ARG A 86 -9.90 -11.70 15.07
C ARG A 86 -10.61 -11.44 16.39
N ASP A 87 -10.47 -12.33 17.37
CA ASP A 87 -11.02 -12.14 18.71
C ASP A 87 -10.57 -10.79 19.31
N ASN A 88 -11.48 -10.11 19.99
CA ASN A 88 -11.22 -8.76 20.51
C ASN A 88 -10.09 -8.75 21.55
N PHE A 89 -10.01 -9.77 22.40
CA PHE A 89 -8.98 -9.86 23.44
C PHE A 89 -7.62 -10.17 22.82
N VAL A 90 -7.58 -11.08 21.84
CA VAL A 90 -6.35 -11.38 21.09
C VAL A 90 -5.87 -10.14 20.33
N GLN A 91 -6.77 -9.43 19.67
CA GLN A 91 -6.46 -8.17 18.97
C GLN A 91 -5.95 -7.09 19.93
N GLN A 92 -6.54 -6.95 21.10
CA GLN A 92 -6.06 -6.01 22.13
C GLN A 92 -4.67 -6.37 22.64
N LEU A 93 -4.42 -7.66 22.92
CA LEU A 93 -3.11 -8.14 23.34
C LEU A 93 -2.03 -7.87 22.27
N LEU A 94 -2.33 -8.16 21.00
CA LEU A 94 -1.42 -7.89 19.90
C LEU A 94 -1.16 -6.39 19.72
N ARG A 95 -2.18 -5.53 19.91
CA ARG A 95 -2.02 -4.07 19.85
C ARG A 95 -1.11 -3.55 20.96
N LEU A 96 -1.18 -4.10 22.16
CA LEU A 96 -0.31 -3.71 23.28
C LEU A 96 1.16 -3.97 22.96
N HIS A 97 1.47 -5.08 22.29
CA HIS A 97 2.84 -5.42 21.91
C HIS A 97 3.31 -4.74 20.63
N SER A 98 2.44 -4.62 19.62
CA SER A 98 2.81 -4.13 18.30
C SER A 98 1.59 -3.66 17.51
N PRO A 99 1.22 -2.37 17.60
CA PRO A 99 0.04 -1.84 16.93
C PRO A 99 0.17 -1.90 15.39
N SER A 100 1.38 -1.70 14.87
CA SER A 100 1.67 -1.76 13.43
C SER A 100 1.47 -3.15 12.82
N LEU A 101 1.61 -4.22 13.60
CA LEU A 101 1.35 -5.58 13.12
C LEU A 101 -0.13 -5.83 12.91
N VAL A 102 -0.96 -5.37 13.85
CA VAL A 102 -2.40 -5.55 13.82
C VAL A 102 -3.02 -4.89 12.59
N GLU A 103 -2.51 -3.74 12.18
CA GLU A 103 -2.99 -3.04 10.99
C GLU A 103 -2.52 -3.65 9.67
N GLN A 104 -1.36 -4.31 9.66
CA GLN A 104 -0.70 -4.73 8.41
C GLN A 104 -0.90 -6.21 8.07
N VAL A 105 -1.19 -7.05 9.07
CA VAL A 105 -1.52 -8.45 8.83
C VAL A 105 -3.03 -8.58 8.61
N PRO A 106 -3.48 -9.16 7.48
CA PRO A 106 -4.89 -9.45 7.28
C PRO A 106 -5.27 -10.69 8.11
N TRP A 107 -5.93 -10.47 9.23
CA TRP A 107 -6.39 -11.51 10.17
C TRP A 107 -7.62 -12.29 9.70
N GLY A 108 -8.03 -12.15 8.43
CA GLY A 108 -9.23 -12.77 7.90
C GLY A 108 -9.11 -14.28 7.76
N ARG A 109 -10.23 -14.98 7.96
CA ARG A 109 -10.31 -16.43 7.72
C ARG A 109 -9.83 -16.79 6.31
N THR A 110 -10.36 -16.11 5.29
CA THR A 110 -10.00 -16.36 3.89
C THR A 110 -8.51 -16.14 3.64
N THR A 111 -7.94 -15.06 4.18
CA THR A 111 -6.52 -14.75 4.01
C THR A 111 -5.61 -15.76 4.72
N MET A 112 -6.06 -16.36 5.82
CA MET A 112 -5.33 -17.45 6.48
C MET A 112 -5.41 -18.75 5.68
N ILE A 113 -6.59 -19.09 5.15
CA ILE A 113 -6.79 -20.28 4.30
C ILE A 113 -5.95 -20.18 3.02
N GLU A 114 -5.92 -19.02 2.37
CA GLU A 114 -5.09 -18.78 1.18
C GLU A 114 -3.58 -18.89 1.47
N HIS A 115 -3.16 -18.64 2.71
CA HIS A 115 -1.76 -18.71 3.11
C HIS A 115 -1.32 -20.12 3.53
N LEU A 116 -2.26 -21.02 3.79
CA LEU A 116 -1.99 -22.38 4.25
C LEU A 116 -1.17 -23.22 3.26
N PRO A 117 -1.41 -23.20 1.93
CA PRO A 117 -0.55 -23.89 0.97
C PRO A 117 0.89 -23.37 0.97
N ILE A 118 1.09 -22.07 1.20
CA ILE A 118 2.42 -21.44 1.24
C ILE A 118 3.22 -21.94 2.43
N LEU A 119 2.57 -22.10 3.59
CA LEU A 119 3.18 -22.65 4.79
C LEU A 119 3.68 -24.08 4.52
N PHE A 120 2.85 -24.95 3.95
CA PHE A 120 3.22 -26.34 3.66
C PHE A 120 4.26 -26.49 2.55
N ALA A 121 4.35 -25.54 1.62
CA ALA A 121 5.39 -25.54 0.59
C ALA A 121 6.80 -25.19 1.15
N ARG A 122 6.88 -24.69 2.39
CA ARG A 122 8.13 -24.28 3.05
C ARG A 122 8.67 -25.28 4.09
N GLY A 123 7.81 -26.17 4.58
CA GLY A 123 8.18 -27.24 5.53
C GLY A 123 8.58 -28.51 4.82
#